data_AF-A0AAP0H285-F1
#
_entry.id   AF-A0AAP0H285-F1
#
_cell.length_a   1.000
_cell.length_b   1.000
_cell.length_c   1.000
_cell.angle_alpha   90.00
_cell.angle_beta   90.00
_cell.angle_gamma   90.00
#
_symmetry.space_group_name_H-M   'P 1'
#
loop_
_entity.id
_entity.type
_entity.pdbx_description
1 polymer ?
#
loop_
_entity_poly.entity_id
_entity_poly.type
_entity_poly.pdbx_seq_one_letter_code
_entity_poly.pdbx_strand_id
1 'polypeptide(L)'
;MPELFQSCIGSVKEGSKSFTSLLLSLMKSAHWDIAATVRSIEASTTGSGTPAAATDSIVGPNHAKYALESYVNRKIFQGFDHETFYMDGSLSSLLNPNQFRSDCFTQYRDMKSMDPIELLGILPTCQFGNFCSKKYLSIVHPKMEESLFGDLEQRRQVLAGNHPRTRFYGEFLVLAKAVWLLHLLAFSLDPPPTHFEGSRGAEFHAQYMESVVRFPGGRVAAGHVVGFPVSPGFKLGNGLIVKARVYVVPRSEL
;
A
#
# COMPACT_ATOMS: atom_id res chain seq x y z
N MET A 1 12.17 11.48 15.71
CA MET A 1 11.26 11.50 14.54
C MET A 1 11.66 10.51 13.44
N PRO A 2 12.93 10.44 12.96
CA PRO A 2 13.29 9.50 11.90
C PRO A 2 13.03 8.02 12.24
N GLU A 3 13.35 7.61 13.46
CA GLU A 3 13.07 6.24 13.95
C GLU A 3 11.57 5.93 14.02
N LEU A 4 10.75 6.91 14.42
CA LEU A 4 9.28 6.76 14.43
C LEU A 4 8.76 6.56 13.00
N PHE A 5 9.29 7.30 12.04
CA PHE A 5 8.92 7.17 10.63
C PHE A 5 9.30 5.80 10.07
N GLN A 6 10.53 5.34 10.35
CA GLN A 6 10.97 3.99 9.98
C GLN A 6 10.11 2.90 10.65
N SER A 7 9.72 3.08 11.91
CA SER A 7 8.82 2.17 12.61
C SER A 7 7.43 2.12 11.95
N CYS A 8 6.85 3.27 11.58
CA CYS A 8 5.58 3.31 10.85
C CYS A 8 5.68 2.58 9.50
N ILE A 9 6.76 2.80 8.75
CA ILE A 9 7.03 2.07 7.51
C ILE A 9 7.15 0.56 7.76
N GLY A 10 7.80 0.16 8.85
CA GLY A 10 7.85 -1.24 9.29
C GLY A 10 6.46 -1.84 9.49
N SER A 11 5.59 -1.13 10.22
CA SER A 11 4.19 -1.54 10.43
C SER A 11 3.40 -1.64 9.13
N VAL A 12 3.60 -0.70 8.19
CA VAL A 12 2.96 -0.78 6.87
C VAL A 12 3.47 -1.99 6.08
N LYS A 13 4.77 -2.24 6.09
CA LYS A 13 5.37 -3.41 5.41
C LYS A 13 4.79 -4.71 5.96
N GLU A 14 4.62 -4.82 7.28
CA GLU A 14 4.06 -6.02 7.91
C GLU A 14 2.56 -6.17 7.64
N GLY A 15 1.78 -5.11 7.85
CA GLY A 15 0.35 -5.10 7.55
C GLY A 15 0.05 -5.44 6.08
N SER A 16 0.87 -4.90 5.15
CA SER A 16 0.73 -5.16 3.71
C SER A 16 1.01 -6.62 3.38
N LYS A 17 2.07 -7.21 3.96
CA LYS A 17 2.38 -8.63 3.80
C LYS A 17 1.30 -9.53 4.40
N SER A 18 0.80 -9.22 5.59
CA SER A 18 -0.26 -10.01 6.25
C SER A 18 -1.53 -10.01 5.41
N PHE A 19 -2.05 -8.82 5.10
CA PHE A 19 -3.29 -8.66 4.34
C PHE A 19 -3.18 -9.27 2.94
N THR A 20 -2.07 -9.04 2.23
CA THR A 20 -1.83 -9.63 0.90
C THR A 20 -1.77 -11.16 0.96
N SER A 21 -1.17 -11.73 2.01
CA SER A 21 -1.09 -13.19 2.17
C SER A 21 -2.48 -13.78 2.44
N LEU A 22 -3.31 -13.10 3.24
CA LEU A 22 -4.71 -13.50 3.45
C LEU A 22 -5.52 -13.42 2.15
N LEU A 23 -5.40 -12.31 1.41
CA LEU A 23 -6.09 -12.11 0.14
C LEU A 23 -5.70 -13.20 -0.88
N LEU A 24 -4.40 -13.47 -1.03
CA LEU A 24 -3.91 -14.52 -1.92
C LEU A 24 -4.42 -15.91 -1.51
N SER A 25 -4.51 -16.19 -0.20
CA SER A 25 -5.06 -17.44 0.31
C SER A 25 -6.53 -17.61 -0.08
N LEU A 26 -7.33 -16.56 0.10
CA LEU A 26 -8.75 -16.58 -0.27
C LEU A 26 -8.95 -16.72 -1.78
N MET A 27 -8.14 -16.04 -2.60
CA MET A 27 -8.19 -16.19 -4.06
C MET A 27 -7.91 -17.63 -4.50
N LYS A 28 -6.94 -18.31 -3.86
CA LYS A 28 -6.66 -19.73 -4.11
C LYS A 28 -7.83 -20.62 -3.71
N SER A 29 -8.44 -20.37 -2.54
CA SER A 29 -9.62 -21.11 -2.08
C SER A 29 -10.83 -20.90 -2.98
N ALA A 30 -10.96 -19.72 -3.59
CA ALA A 30 -11.98 -19.40 -4.59
C ALA A 30 -11.63 -19.88 -6.01
N HIS A 31 -10.58 -20.70 -6.17
CA HIS A 31 -10.13 -21.26 -7.44
C HIS A 31 -9.80 -20.22 -8.52
N TRP A 32 -9.28 -19.05 -8.12
CA TRP A 32 -8.82 -18.04 -9.08
C TRP A 32 -7.61 -18.52 -9.88
N ASP A 33 -7.57 -18.19 -11.17
CA ASP A 33 -6.34 -18.23 -11.94
C ASP A 33 -5.41 -17.09 -11.48
N ILE A 34 -4.47 -17.45 -10.60
CA ILE A 34 -3.50 -16.52 -10.03
C ILE A 34 -2.60 -15.92 -11.12
N ALA A 35 -2.22 -16.71 -12.14
CA ALA A 35 -1.36 -16.23 -13.22
C ALA A 35 -2.11 -15.20 -14.07
N ALA A 36 -3.38 -15.44 -14.41
CA ALA A 36 -4.22 -14.46 -15.08
C ALA A 36 -4.42 -13.18 -14.26
N THR A 37 -4.59 -13.34 -12.94
CA THR A 37 -4.74 -12.18 -12.05
C THR A 37 -3.49 -11.31 -12.03
N VAL A 38 -2.31 -11.91 -11.93
CA VAL A 38 -1.03 -11.21 -11.99
C VAL A 38 -0.88 -10.45 -13.30
N ARG A 39 -1.13 -11.11 -14.45
CA ARG A 39 -1.09 -10.45 -15.77
C ARG A 39 -2.03 -9.24 -15.83
N SER A 40 -3.23 -9.36 -15.26
CA SER A 40 -4.18 -8.25 -15.19
C SER A 40 -3.69 -7.09 -14.31
N ILE A 41 -3.02 -7.38 -13.19
CA ILE A 41 -2.45 -6.36 -12.31
C ILE A 41 -1.32 -5.61 -13.04
N GLU A 42 -0.42 -6.34 -13.68
CA GLU A 42 0.71 -5.77 -14.42
C GLU A 42 0.22 -4.91 -15.60
N ALA A 43 -0.73 -5.42 -16.39
CA ALA A 43 -1.33 -4.67 -17.49
C ALA A 43 -2.00 -3.36 -17.03
N SER A 44 -2.62 -3.36 -15.85
CA SER A 44 -3.21 -2.13 -15.27
C SER A 44 -2.18 -1.13 -14.74
N THR A 45 -0.92 -1.52 -14.67
CA THR A 45 0.19 -0.69 -14.16
C THR A 45 1.02 -0.13 -15.32
N THR A 46 1.01 -0.79 -16.46
CA THR A 46 1.68 -0.37 -17.69
C THR A 46 0.70 0.38 -18.60
N GLY A 47 0.77 1.70 -18.64
CA GLY A 47 0.14 2.45 -19.73
C GLY A 47 0.70 1.97 -21.08
N SER A 48 -0.15 1.35 -21.90
CA SER A 48 0.03 1.09 -23.34
C SER A 48 1.33 0.43 -23.82
N GLY A 49 1.97 -0.42 -23.01
CA GLY A 49 3.07 -1.30 -23.47
C GLY A 49 2.56 -2.69 -23.81
N THR A 50 3.09 -3.30 -24.88
CA THR A 50 2.86 -4.71 -25.20
C THR A 50 3.12 -5.58 -23.97
N PRO A 51 2.22 -6.52 -23.61
CA PRO A 51 2.50 -7.45 -22.53
C PRO A 51 3.79 -8.19 -22.87
N ALA A 52 4.81 -8.05 -22.03
CA ALA A 52 5.99 -8.88 -22.13
C ALA A 52 5.50 -10.33 -22.17
N ALA A 53 5.91 -11.07 -23.19
CA ALA A 53 5.61 -12.49 -23.27
C ALA A 53 6.09 -13.10 -21.96
N ALA A 54 5.16 -13.53 -21.11
CA ALA A 54 5.45 -14.29 -19.93
C ALA A 54 5.96 -15.66 -20.40
N THR A 55 7.21 -15.71 -20.85
CA THR A 55 7.99 -16.94 -20.76
C THR A 55 7.98 -17.31 -19.29
N ASP A 56 7.68 -18.58 -18.98
CA ASP A 56 7.67 -19.22 -17.66
C ASP A 56 9.05 -19.18 -16.95
N SER A 57 9.78 -18.08 -17.05
CA SER A 57 11.22 -18.00 -16.87
C SER A 57 11.57 -17.07 -15.71
N ILE A 58 11.98 -17.71 -14.62
CA ILE A 58 13.06 -17.26 -13.72
C ILE A 58 12.76 -16.06 -12.79
N VAL A 59 11.51 -15.68 -12.55
CA VAL A 59 11.24 -14.64 -11.52
C VAL A 59 10.51 -15.17 -10.28
N GLY A 60 11.06 -16.21 -9.66
CA GLY A 60 10.88 -16.59 -8.26
C GLY A 60 9.47 -17.08 -7.81
N PRO A 61 9.41 -18.01 -6.83
CA PRO A 61 8.15 -18.61 -6.35
C PRO A 61 7.16 -17.63 -5.71
N ASN A 62 7.56 -16.36 -5.52
CA ASN A 62 6.79 -15.33 -4.82
C ASN A 62 6.31 -14.20 -5.74
N HIS A 63 6.46 -14.30 -7.07
CA HIS A 63 6.03 -13.25 -8.01
C HIS A 63 4.58 -12.81 -7.78
N ALA A 64 3.65 -13.76 -7.73
CA ALA A 64 2.23 -13.47 -7.50
C ALA A 64 1.96 -12.75 -6.17
N LYS A 65 2.72 -13.10 -5.12
CA LYS A 65 2.62 -12.42 -3.82
C LYS A 65 3.03 -10.95 -3.95
N TYR A 66 4.14 -10.66 -4.63
CA TYR A 66 4.62 -9.29 -4.78
C TYR A 66 3.79 -8.45 -5.75
N ALA A 67 3.25 -9.06 -6.82
CA ALA A 67 2.32 -8.39 -7.72
C ALA A 67 1.02 -8.00 -6.99
N LEU A 68 0.49 -8.89 -6.16
CA LEU A 68 -0.69 -8.58 -5.34
C LEU A 68 -0.37 -7.55 -4.24
N GLU A 69 0.80 -7.63 -3.60
CA GLU A 69 1.26 -6.65 -2.63
C GLU A 69 1.40 -5.25 -3.27
N SER A 70 1.94 -5.19 -4.50
CA SER A 70 2.02 -3.98 -5.32
C SER A 70 0.63 -3.41 -5.60
N TYR A 71 -0.33 -4.24 -6.02
CA TYR A 71 -1.71 -3.83 -6.25
C TYR A 71 -2.34 -3.18 -5.01
N VAL A 72 -2.24 -3.86 -3.87
CA VAL A 72 -2.78 -3.36 -2.58
C VAL A 72 -2.10 -2.06 -2.19
N ASN A 73 -0.76 -2.00 -2.23
CA ASN A 73 -0.01 -0.81 -1.83
C ASN A 73 -0.32 0.39 -2.74
N ARG A 74 -0.41 0.19 -4.06
CA ARG A 74 -0.80 1.25 -4.99
C ARG A 74 -2.16 1.85 -4.64
N LYS A 75 -3.13 1.01 -4.25
CA LYS A 75 -4.48 1.47 -3.89
C LYS A 75 -4.54 2.14 -2.52
N ILE A 76 -3.90 1.56 -1.50
CA ILE A 76 -3.92 2.11 -0.13
C ILE A 76 -3.16 3.45 -0.06
N PHE A 77 -2.06 3.62 -0.81
CA PHE A 77 -1.27 4.85 -0.86
C PHE A 77 -1.79 5.90 -1.86
N GLN A 78 -2.81 5.59 -2.68
CA GLN A 78 -3.33 6.57 -3.65
C GLN A 78 -3.71 7.91 -2.96
N GLY A 79 -3.13 9.02 -3.40
CA GLY A 79 -3.37 10.35 -2.83
C GLY A 79 -2.58 10.66 -1.55
N PHE A 80 -1.56 9.86 -1.19
CA PHE A 80 -0.75 10.07 0.02
C PHE A 80 -0.07 11.44 0.07
N ASP A 81 0.16 12.08 -1.07
CA ASP A 81 0.73 13.41 -1.23
C ASP A 81 -0.25 14.55 -0.86
N HIS A 82 -1.53 14.26 -0.67
CA HIS A 82 -2.54 15.23 -0.22
C HIS A 82 -2.85 15.08 1.27
N GLU A 83 -3.04 16.20 1.97
CA GLU A 83 -3.32 16.24 3.43
C GLU A 83 -4.57 15.48 3.88
N THR A 84 -5.46 15.13 2.94
CA THR A 84 -6.68 14.36 3.22
C THR A 84 -6.88 13.20 2.25
N PHE A 85 -5.84 12.71 1.57
CA PHE A 85 -5.98 11.69 0.51
C PHE A 85 -7.00 12.05 -0.59
N TYR A 86 -7.16 13.35 -0.89
CA TYR A 86 -8.21 13.89 -1.77
C TYR A 86 -9.64 13.50 -1.36
N MET A 87 -9.90 13.28 -0.06
CA MET A 87 -11.21 12.81 0.39
C MET A 87 -12.29 13.90 0.44
N ASP A 88 -11.92 15.13 0.79
CA ASP A 88 -12.86 16.23 1.07
C ASP A 88 -12.42 17.59 0.47
N GLY A 89 -11.31 17.63 -0.28
CA GLY A 89 -10.79 18.85 -0.90
C GLY A 89 -10.28 19.92 0.07
N SER A 90 -10.18 19.61 1.37
CA SER A 90 -9.64 20.51 2.38
C SER A 90 -8.16 20.81 2.13
N LEU A 91 -7.74 22.05 2.44
CA LEU A 91 -6.36 22.54 2.39
C LEU A 91 -6.03 23.32 3.67
N SER A 92 -6.24 22.69 4.82
CA SER A 92 -6.03 23.26 6.15
C SER A 92 -4.56 23.65 6.40
N SER A 93 -3.62 22.91 5.80
CA SER A 93 -2.19 23.23 5.84
C SER A 93 -1.83 24.57 5.18
N LEU A 94 -2.63 25.04 4.21
CA LEU A 94 -2.42 26.36 3.58
C LEU A 94 -2.86 27.51 4.48
N LEU A 95 -3.89 27.29 5.30
CA LEU A 95 -4.43 28.32 6.18
C LEU A 95 -3.60 28.46 7.46
N ASN A 96 -3.29 27.35 8.12
CA ASN A 96 -2.58 27.33 9.40
C ASN A 96 -1.58 26.17 9.45
N PRO A 97 -0.42 26.28 8.78
CA PRO A 97 0.52 25.16 8.61
C PRO A 97 1.03 24.62 9.95
N ASN A 98 1.40 25.49 10.89
CA ASN A 98 1.94 25.06 12.19
C ASN A 98 0.90 24.32 13.04
N GLN A 99 -0.34 24.81 13.05
CA GLN A 99 -1.44 24.17 13.78
C GLN A 99 -1.74 22.81 13.17
N PHE A 100 -1.87 22.75 11.84
CA PHE A 100 -2.12 21.52 11.10
C PHE A 100 -1.06 20.44 11.42
N ARG A 101 0.24 20.79 11.43
CA ARG A 101 1.30 19.83 11.80
C ARG A 101 1.16 19.32 13.23
N SER A 102 0.83 20.21 14.17
CA SER A 102 0.61 19.87 15.58
C SER A 102 -0.60 18.94 15.75
N ASP A 103 -1.69 19.20 15.02
CA ASP A 103 -2.90 18.38 15.02
C ASP A 103 -2.62 16.99 14.46
N CYS A 104 -1.89 16.89 13.34
CA CYS A 104 -1.46 15.61 12.79
C CYS A 104 -0.65 14.79 13.79
N PHE A 105 0.31 15.40 14.49
CA PHE A 105 1.13 14.69 15.48
C PHE A 105 0.32 14.26 16.70
N THR A 106 -0.60 15.12 17.15
CA THR A 106 -1.52 14.81 18.25
C THR A 106 -2.41 13.63 17.89
N GLN A 107 -3.04 13.66 16.72
CA GLN A 107 -3.87 12.56 16.24
C GLN A 107 -3.07 11.26 16.06
N TYR A 108 -1.83 11.35 15.56
CA TYR A 108 -0.93 10.18 15.47
C TYR A 108 -0.71 9.55 16.84
N ARG A 109 -0.33 10.36 17.85
CA ARG A 109 -0.06 9.87 19.21
C ARG A 109 -1.29 9.22 19.82
N ASP A 110 -2.44 9.86 19.69
CA ASP A 110 -3.68 9.42 20.31
C ASP A 110 -4.19 8.12 19.66
N MET A 111 -4.08 8.00 18.33
CA MET A 111 -4.53 6.80 17.60
C MET A 111 -3.54 5.64 17.64
N LYS A 112 -2.24 5.87 17.88
CA LYS A 112 -1.19 4.82 17.75
C LYS A 112 -1.53 3.56 18.53
N SER A 113 -2.05 3.70 19.75
CA SER A 113 -2.35 2.58 20.66
C SER A 113 -3.80 2.06 20.61
N MET A 114 -4.69 2.68 19.83
CA MET A 114 -6.10 2.29 19.75
C MET A 114 -6.32 1.09 18.83
N ASP A 115 -7.15 0.12 19.16
CA ASP A 115 -7.55 -0.89 18.20
C ASP A 115 -8.44 -0.26 17.09
N PRO A 116 -8.16 -0.49 15.79
CA PRO A 116 -8.95 0.14 14.72
C PRO A 116 -10.39 -0.37 14.64
N ILE A 117 -10.69 -1.61 15.06
CA ILE A 117 -12.05 -2.12 15.11
C ILE A 117 -12.83 -1.45 16.24
N GLU A 118 -12.22 -1.31 17.42
CA GLU A 118 -12.82 -0.60 18.56
C GLU A 118 -13.09 0.87 18.22
N LEU A 119 -12.11 1.57 17.65
CA LEU A 119 -12.26 2.97 17.23
C LEU A 119 -13.44 3.15 16.28
N LEU A 120 -13.53 2.32 15.24
CA LEU A 120 -14.60 2.40 14.25
C LEU A 120 -15.95 1.88 14.77
N GLY A 121 -15.95 1.15 15.89
CA GLY A 121 -17.16 0.82 16.63
C GLY A 121 -17.78 2.02 17.34
N ILE A 122 -16.98 3.04 17.69
CA ILE A 122 -17.43 4.25 18.38
C ILE A 122 -17.66 5.39 17.38
N LEU A 123 -16.73 5.60 16.45
CA LEU A 123 -16.74 6.71 15.48
C LEU A 123 -16.62 6.18 14.03
N PRO A 124 -17.63 5.47 13.50
CA PRO A 124 -17.56 4.84 12.19
C PRO A 124 -17.35 5.84 11.04
N THR A 125 -17.88 7.06 11.16
CA THR A 125 -17.83 8.07 10.09
C THR A 125 -16.74 9.13 10.28
N CYS A 126 -15.77 8.90 11.18
CA CYS A 126 -14.62 9.79 11.33
C CYS A 126 -13.74 9.80 10.06
N GLN A 127 -12.76 10.72 9.97
CA GLN A 127 -11.85 10.80 8.81
C GLN A 127 -11.15 9.47 8.52
N PHE A 128 -10.70 8.76 9.56
CA PHE A 128 -10.10 7.43 9.42
C PHE A 128 -11.11 6.38 8.91
N GLY A 129 -12.37 6.42 9.37
CA GLY A 129 -13.44 5.55 8.88
C GLY A 129 -13.74 5.79 7.40
N ASN A 130 -13.88 7.06 7.00
CA ASN A 130 -14.06 7.44 5.60
C ASN A 130 -12.88 7.00 4.71
N PHE A 131 -11.65 7.14 5.22
CA PHE A 131 -10.45 6.59 4.57
C PHE A 131 -10.56 5.07 4.40
N CYS A 132 -10.87 4.34 5.46
CA CYS A 132 -11.02 2.88 5.41
C CYS A 132 -12.09 2.46 4.39
N SER A 133 -13.24 3.11 4.37
CA SER A 133 -14.33 2.80 3.43
C SER A 133 -13.91 3.03 1.98
N LYS A 134 -13.33 4.21 1.67
CA LYS A 134 -12.85 4.54 0.31
C LYS A 134 -11.76 3.58 -0.16
N LYS A 135 -10.81 3.24 0.72
CA LYS A 135 -9.69 2.35 0.39
C LYS A 135 -10.11 0.89 0.26
N TYR A 136 -11.00 0.40 1.12
CA TYR A 136 -11.55 -0.94 1.01
C TYR A 136 -12.26 -1.11 -0.34
N LEU A 137 -13.15 -0.18 -0.69
CA LEU A 137 -13.91 -0.23 -1.95
C LEU A 137 -13.04 -0.11 -3.20
N SER A 138 -11.85 0.48 -3.10
CA SER A 138 -10.89 0.61 -4.21
C SER A 138 -9.98 -0.60 -4.39
N ILE A 139 -9.76 -1.37 -3.31
CA ILE A 139 -8.96 -2.61 -3.26
C ILE A 139 -9.84 -3.84 -3.55
N VAL A 140 -11.05 -3.88 -3.01
CA VAL A 140 -11.94 -5.04 -3.12
C VAL A 140 -13.07 -4.71 -4.09
N HIS A 141 -12.91 -5.20 -5.32
CA HIS A 141 -13.92 -5.07 -6.37
C HIS A 141 -15.15 -5.93 -6.04
N PRO A 142 -16.40 -5.56 -6.41
CA PRO A 142 -17.59 -6.38 -6.17
C PRO A 142 -17.43 -7.85 -6.60
N LYS A 143 -16.95 -8.09 -7.83
CA LYS A 143 -16.66 -9.45 -8.33
C LYS A 143 -15.61 -10.19 -7.51
N MET A 144 -14.65 -9.47 -6.93
CA MET A 144 -13.67 -10.07 -6.04
C MET A 144 -14.39 -10.53 -4.77
N GLU A 145 -15.15 -9.63 -4.15
CA GLU A 145 -15.87 -9.92 -2.91
C GLU A 145 -16.84 -11.10 -3.04
N GLU A 146 -17.69 -11.09 -4.06
CA GLU A 146 -18.65 -12.16 -4.33
C GLU A 146 -17.95 -13.50 -4.54
N SER A 147 -16.80 -13.51 -5.24
CA SER A 147 -16.04 -14.74 -5.43
C SER A 147 -15.33 -15.23 -4.16
N LEU A 148 -14.87 -14.32 -3.29
CA LEU A 148 -14.12 -14.68 -2.09
C LEU A 148 -15.04 -15.06 -0.92
N PHE A 149 -16.22 -14.45 -0.81
CA PHE A 149 -17.12 -14.58 0.34
C PHE A 149 -18.48 -15.18 0.00
N GLY A 150 -18.86 -15.24 -1.29
CA GLY A 150 -20.15 -15.75 -1.75
C GLY A 150 -21.30 -14.73 -1.72
N ASP A 151 -21.05 -13.52 -1.21
CA ASP A 151 -22.02 -12.43 -1.14
C ASP A 151 -21.33 -11.05 -1.18
N LEU A 152 -22.12 -9.97 -1.07
CA LEU A 152 -21.67 -8.57 -1.03
C LEU A 152 -22.05 -7.87 0.29
N GLU A 153 -22.29 -8.65 1.36
CA GLU A 153 -22.78 -8.09 2.63
C GLU A 153 -21.73 -7.16 3.27
N GLN A 154 -20.46 -7.53 3.16
CA GLN A 154 -19.35 -6.72 3.66
C GLN A 154 -19.31 -5.35 2.96
N ARG A 155 -19.42 -5.34 1.63
CA ARG A 155 -19.49 -4.14 0.79
C ARG A 155 -20.70 -3.29 1.14
N ARG A 156 -21.87 -3.91 1.32
CA ARG A 156 -23.11 -3.21 1.65
C ARG A 156 -22.97 -2.47 2.99
N GLN A 157 -22.36 -3.10 3.99
CA GLN A 157 -22.05 -2.45 5.27
C GLN A 157 -21.10 -1.24 5.07
N VAL A 158 -20.02 -1.41 4.31
CA VAL A 158 -19.06 -0.32 4.03
C VAL A 158 -19.72 0.85 3.28
N LEU A 159 -20.55 0.56 2.28
CA LEU A 159 -21.30 1.59 1.54
C LEU A 159 -22.31 2.32 2.42
N ALA A 160 -22.87 1.65 3.43
CA ALA A 160 -23.76 2.24 4.41
C ALA A 160 -23.01 3.02 5.52
N GLY A 161 -21.69 3.18 5.42
CA GLY A 161 -20.87 3.87 6.41
C GLY A 161 -20.55 3.04 7.66
N ASN A 162 -20.77 1.73 7.62
CA ASN A 162 -20.43 0.81 8.70
C ASN A 162 -19.10 0.09 8.44
N HIS A 163 -18.51 -0.45 9.49
CA HIS A 163 -17.27 -1.21 9.42
C HIS A 163 -17.49 -2.67 9.82
N PRO A 164 -17.37 -3.61 8.87
CA PRO A 164 -17.56 -5.05 9.12
C PRO A 164 -16.62 -5.61 10.18
N ARG A 165 -17.11 -6.52 11.02
CA ARG A 165 -16.32 -7.21 12.06
C ARG A 165 -15.78 -8.57 11.63
N THR A 166 -15.53 -8.74 10.33
CA THR A 166 -14.97 -9.98 9.79
C THR A 166 -13.45 -10.01 9.99
N ARG A 167 -12.86 -11.22 9.98
CA ARG A 167 -11.39 -11.38 10.00
C ARG A 167 -10.72 -10.65 8.84
N PHE A 168 -11.31 -10.73 7.64
CA PHE A 168 -10.74 -10.10 6.45
C PHE A 168 -10.72 -8.57 6.57
N TYR A 169 -11.83 -7.98 7.02
CA TYR A 169 -11.89 -6.54 7.22
C TYR A 169 -10.97 -6.08 8.36
N GLY A 170 -10.84 -6.86 9.44
CA GLY A 170 -9.90 -6.60 10.52
C GLY A 170 -8.44 -6.54 10.05
N GLU A 171 -7.98 -7.51 9.25
CA GLU A 171 -6.63 -7.50 8.67
C GLU A 171 -6.42 -6.31 7.71
N PHE A 172 -7.44 -5.94 6.94
CA PHE A 172 -7.42 -4.72 6.14
C PHE A 172 -7.27 -3.47 7.02
N LEU A 173 -8.00 -3.38 8.13
CA LEU A 173 -7.94 -2.24 9.05
C LEU A 173 -6.57 -2.07 9.70
N VAL A 174 -5.85 -3.17 10.00
CA VAL A 174 -4.47 -3.12 10.50
C VAL A 174 -3.56 -2.41 9.48
N LEU A 175 -3.64 -2.79 8.21
CA LEU A 175 -2.90 -2.12 7.14
C LEU A 175 -3.35 -0.67 6.95
N ALA A 176 -4.66 -0.42 6.89
CA ALA A 176 -5.21 0.92 6.70
C ALA A 176 -4.76 1.88 7.82
N LYS A 177 -4.81 1.42 9.08
CA LYS A 177 -4.34 2.19 10.23
C LYS A 177 -2.83 2.47 10.14
N ALA A 178 -2.02 1.50 9.73
CA ALA A 178 -0.59 1.71 9.59
C ALA A 178 -0.27 2.80 8.55
N VAL A 179 -0.98 2.82 7.41
CA VAL A 179 -0.82 3.85 6.38
C VAL A 179 -1.35 5.21 6.85
N TRP A 180 -2.48 5.22 7.56
CA TRP A 180 -3.04 6.43 8.17
C TRP A 180 -2.07 7.09 9.16
N LEU A 181 -1.50 6.30 10.08
CA LEU A 181 -0.50 6.80 11.04
C LEU A 181 0.77 7.31 10.35
N LEU A 182 1.23 6.61 9.30
CA LEU A 182 2.36 7.06 8.50
C LEU A 182 2.08 8.42 7.84
N HIS A 183 0.86 8.62 7.33
CA HIS A 183 0.42 9.87 6.70
C HIS A 183 0.35 11.02 7.70
N LEU A 184 -0.29 10.82 8.87
CA LEU A 184 -0.27 11.81 9.95
C LEU A 184 1.15 12.18 10.38
N LEU A 185 2.03 11.18 10.51
CA LEU A 185 3.41 11.43 10.87
C LEU A 185 4.14 12.20 9.75
N ALA A 186 3.92 11.87 8.47
CA ALA A 186 4.51 12.57 7.33
C ALA A 186 4.11 14.05 7.32
N PHE A 187 2.82 14.36 7.51
CA PHE A 187 2.30 15.72 7.52
C PHE A 187 2.57 16.49 8.81
N SER A 188 3.03 15.81 9.88
CA SER A 188 3.54 16.50 11.08
C SER A 188 4.97 17.05 10.94
N LEU A 189 5.71 16.61 9.93
CA LEU A 189 7.10 16.99 9.70
C LEU A 189 7.21 18.28 8.87
N ASP A 190 8.34 18.98 9.05
CA ASP A 190 8.67 20.19 8.29
C ASP A 190 10.14 20.12 7.80
N PRO A 191 10.39 20.03 6.48
CA PRO A 191 9.39 19.83 5.44
C PRO A 191 8.75 18.42 5.50
N PRO A 192 7.54 18.22 4.95
CA PRO A 192 6.96 16.90 4.75
C PRO A 192 7.88 16.00 3.91
N PRO A 193 7.96 14.69 4.18
CA PRO A 193 8.77 13.77 3.39
C PRO A 193 8.29 13.70 1.93
N THR A 194 9.23 13.64 0.99
CA THR A 194 8.91 13.39 -0.41
C THR A 194 8.69 11.89 -0.64
N HIS A 195 7.50 11.51 -1.08
CA HIS A 195 7.15 10.16 -1.55
C HIS A 195 7.73 9.92 -2.95
N PHE A 196 8.24 8.71 -3.20
CA PHE A 196 8.70 8.29 -4.53
C PHE A 196 8.49 6.79 -4.75
N GLU A 197 8.40 6.38 -6.02
CA GLU A 197 8.23 4.98 -6.42
C GLU A 197 9.20 4.62 -7.54
N GLY A 198 9.56 3.33 -7.63
CA GLY A 198 10.36 2.82 -8.74
C GLY A 198 9.47 2.56 -9.94
N SER A 199 9.58 3.37 -10.99
CA SER A 199 8.86 3.18 -12.24
C SER A 199 9.32 1.90 -12.96
N ARG A 200 8.39 1.19 -13.63
CA ARG A 200 8.73 0.05 -14.50
C ARG A 200 9.78 0.47 -15.54
N GLY A 201 10.80 -0.36 -15.72
CA GLY A 201 11.94 -0.13 -16.61
C GLY A 201 13.04 0.77 -16.06
N ALA A 202 12.84 1.41 -14.90
CA ALA A 202 13.88 2.22 -14.28
C ALA A 202 15.08 1.37 -13.84
N GLU A 203 16.27 1.97 -13.86
CA GLU A 203 17.46 1.33 -13.33
C GLU A 203 17.36 1.15 -11.81
N PHE A 204 17.88 0.02 -11.33
CA PHE A 204 17.91 -0.25 -9.91
C PHE A 204 18.99 0.58 -9.22
N HIS A 205 18.59 1.50 -8.35
CA HIS A 205 19.52 2.30 -7.53
C HIS A 205 19.46 1.87 -6.07
N ALA A 206 20.47 1.14 -5.60
CA ALA A 206 20.53 0.58 -4.24
C ALA A 206 20.46 1.62 -3.10
N GLN A 207 20.71 2.91 -3.41
CA GLN A 207 20.55 4.02 -2.47
C GLN A 207 19.07 4.32 -2.19
N TYR A 208 18.21 4.22 -3.19
CA TYR A 208 16.79 4.56 -3.12
C TYR A 208 15.86 3.35 -3.13
N MET A 209 16.36 2.19 -3.54
CA MET A 209 15.56 0.99 -3.78
C MET A 209 16.10 -0.22 -3.04
N GLU A 210 15.19 -1.07 -2.57
CA GLU A 210 15.47 -2.41 -2.09
C GLU A 210 14.70 -3.44 -2.92
N SER A 211 15.41 -4.46 -3.40
CA SER A 211 14.79 -5.55 -4.15
C SER A 211 14.05 -6.49 -3.19
N VAL A 212 12.81 -6.85 -3.54
CA VAL A 212 12.09 -7.93 -2.85
C VAL A 212 12.50 -9.32 -3.35
N VAL A 213 13.11 -9.39 -4.53
CA VAL A 213 13.74 -10.61 -5.06
C VAL A 213 15.09 -10.79 -4.40
N ARG A 214 15.35 -12.00 -3.88
CA ARG A 214 16.64 -12.35 -3.28
C ARG A 214 17.60 -12.81 -4.37
N PHE A 215 18.81 -12.25 -4.37
CA PHE A 215 19.88 -12.62 -5.28
C PHE A 215 20.98 -13.38 -4.55
N PRO A 216 21.64 -14.36 -5.21
CA PRO A 216 22.89 -14.92 -4.73
C PRO A 216 23.91 -13.79 -4.46
N GLY A 217 24.48 -13.74 -3.27
CA GLY A 217 25.40 -12.66 -2.86
C GLY A 217 24.73 -11.35 -2.40
N GLY A 218 23.39 -11.30 -2.33
CA GLY A 218 22.65 -10.20 -1.70
C GLY A 218 22.62 -8.88 -2.50
N ARG A 219 23.17 -8.86 -3.71
CA ARG A 219 23.19 -7.68 -4.60
C ARG A 219 22.41 -7.98 -5.87
N VAL A 220 21.67 -6.98 -6.34
CA VAL A 220 20.97 -7.07 -7.64
C VAL A 220 22.02 -7.19 -8.74
N ALA A 221 21.89 -8.19 -9.61
CA ALA A 221 22.82 -8.43 -10.69
C ALA A 221 22.74 -7.33 -11.76
N ALA A 222 23.85 -7.08 -12.46
CA ALA A 222 23.88 -6.16 -13.58
C ALA A 222 22.82 -6.54 -14.63
N GLY A 223 22.30 -5.55 -15.35
CA GLY A 223 21.27 -5.76 -16.37
C GLY A 223 19.86 -5.99 -15.82
N HIS A 224 19.62 -5.85 -14.52
CA HIS A 224 18.28 -5.85 -13.94
C HIS A 224 17.70 -4.43 -13.86
N VAL A 225 16.39 -4.35 -14.05
CA VAL A 225 15.60 -3.12 -13.97
C VAL A 225 14.37 -3.36 -13.10
N VAL A 226 13.69 -2.29 -12.72
CA VAL A 226 12.43 -2.39 -11.98
C VAL A 226 11.36 -3.00 -12.89
N GLY A 227 10.80 -4.16 -12.52
CA GLY A 227 9.62 -4.74 -13.16
C GLY A 227 8.35 -4.03 -12.72
N PHE A 228 8.17 -3.86 -11.41
CA PHE A 228 7.08 -3.06 -10.84
C PHE A 228 7.41 -2.57 -9.41
N PRO A 229 6.82 -1.45 -8.96
CA PRO A 229 6.94 -1.00 -7.58
C PRO A 229 6.14 -1.92 -6.65
N VAL A 230 6.68 -2.25 -5.47
CA VAL A 230 5.98 -3.04 -4.44
C VAL A 230 5.50 -2.16 -3.30
N SER A 231 6.33 -1.23 -2.82
CA SER A 231 5.93 -0.22 -1.84
C SER A 231 6.73 1.06 -2.05
N PRO A 232 6.17 2.24 -1.71
CA PRO A 232 6.86 3.50 -1.92
C PRO A 232 8.08 3.66 -1.02
N GLY A 233 8.96 4.57 -1.45
CA GLY A 233 10.06 5.11 -0.67
C GLY A 233 9.78 6.55 -0.24
N PHE A 234 10.58 7.03 0.71
CA PHE A 234 10.44 8.37 1.28
C PHE A 234 11.80 9.03 1.48
N LYS A 235 11.89 10.31 1.15
CA LYS A 235 13.04 11.17 1.48
C LYS A 235 12.61 12.18 2.53
N LEU A 236 13.20 12.09 3.72
CA LEU A 236 12.93 13.03 4.81
C LEU A 236 13.76 14.32 4.65
N GLY A 237 13.32 15.41 5.29
CA GLY A 237 13.99 16.70 5.23
C GLY A 237 15.46 16.69 5.72
N ASN A 238 15.82 15.74 6.59
CA ASN A 238 17.20 15.54 7.06
C ASN A 238 18.08 14.73 6.09
N GLY A 239 17.57 14.38 4.90
CA GLY A 239 18.27 13.59 3.89
C GLY A 239 18.19 12.08 4.08
N LEU A 240 17.56 11.57 5.15
CA LEU A 240 17.36 10.14 5.34
C LEU A 240 16.46 9.58 4.23
N ILE A 241 16.90 8.48 3.63
CA ILE A 241 16.16 7.74 2.62
C ILE A 241 15.58 6.46 3.22
N VAL A 242 14.25 6.37 3.20
CA VAL A 242 13.53 5.10 3.34
C VAL A 242 13.35 4.53 1.93
N LYS A 243 13.96 3.37 1.68
CA LYS A 243 14.00 2.80 0.33
C LYS A 243 12.63 2.33 -0.14
N ALA A 244 12.34 2.59 -1.41
CA ALA A 244 11.21 1.97 -2.11
C ALA A 244 11.48 0.48 -2.28
N ARG A 245 10.45 -0.35 -2.09
CA ARG A 245 10.54 -1.78 -2.40
C ARG A 245 10.16 -1.97 -3.84
N VAL A 246 11.02 -2.65 -4.59
CA VAL A 246 10.80 -2.92 -6.01
C VAL A 246 10.96 -4.40 -6.30
N TYR A 247 10.15 -4.88 -7.22
CA TYR A 247 10.37 -6.16 -7.86
C TYR A 247 11.23 -5.92 -9.09
N VAL A 248 12.32 -6.67 -9.24
CA VAL A 248 13.28 -6.48 -10.32
C VAL A 248 13.29 -7.68 -11.25
N VAL A 249 13.51 -7.41 -12.53
CA VAL A 249 13.58 -8.41 -13.60
C VAL A 249 14.80 -8.12 -14.49
N PRO A 250 15.35 -9.13 -15.17
CA PRO A 250 16.28 -8.91 -16.28
C PRO A 250 15.70 -7.93 -17.29
N ARG A 251 16.51 -6.99 -17.78
CA ARG A 251 16.09 -5.99 -18.79
C ARG A 251 15.53 -6.64 -20.06
N SER A 252 15.95 -7.85 -20.39
CA SER A 252 15.46 -8.62 -21.54
C SER A 252 14.02 -9.11 -21.40
N GLU A 253 13.44 -9.09 -20.18
CA GLU A 253 12.10 -9.60 -19.88
C GLU A 253 11.05 -8.49 -19.77
N LEU A 254 11.43 -7.22 -20.01
CA LEU A 254 10.57 -6.05 -19.79
C LEU A 254 9.83 -5.59 -21.04
#